data_AF-A0AAP3EZE4-F1
#
_entry.id   AF-A0AAP3EZE4-F1
#
_cell.length_a   1.000
_cell.length_b   1.000
_cell.length_c   1.000
_cell.angle_alpha   90.00
_cell.angle_beta   90.00
_cell.angle_gamma   90.00
#
_symmetry.space_group_name_H-M   'P 1'
#
loop_
_entity.id
_entity.type
_entity.pdbx_description
1 polymer ?
#
loop_
_entity_poly.entity_id
_entity_poly.type
_entity_poly.pdbx_seq_one_letter_code
_entity_poly.pdbx_strand_id
1 'polypeptide(L)'
;MIDKDIINVISAIIIPLLVAIISSPIISNFFARKSKIQIKDVDVMSKYASKDFREKIIAQIAEESTFEHLTGISTNQQSISSYYELKNKLGNNFTWKQIKNAKPYLRFDNDNNIFVNLPKALILLKNISLGIAFIILFASIIMLLYVSNLEIKLSDKLIISFIVYYIYFMLCIYFILHSLVPVIDAHMIKKRMNNLDK
;
A
#
# COMPACT_ATOMS: atom_id res chain seq x y z
N MET A 1 -39.65 -5.46 -12.25
CA MET A 1 -38.92 -6.43 -13.10
C MET A 1 -37.71 -5.67 -13.63
N ILE A 2 -36.56 -5.75 -12.95
CA ILE A 2 -35.34 -5.12 -13.46
C ILE A 2 -34.89 -6.00 -14.61
N ASP A 3 -34.92 -5.48 -15.84
CA ASP A 3 -34.61 -6.25 -17.03
C ASP A 3 -33.22 -6.88 -16.92
N LYS A 4 -33.11 -8.15 -17.31
CA LYS A 4 -31.84 -8.90 -17.33
C LYS A 4 -30.75 -8.14 -18.10
N ASP A 5 -31.16 -7.31 -19.06
CA ASP A 5 -30.27 -6.46 -19.84
C ASP A 5 -29.60 -5.38 -18.99
N ILE A 6 -30.28 -4.82 -18.00
CA ILE A 6 -29.69 -3.85 -17.06
C ILE A 6 -28.63 -4.52 -16.20
N ILE A 7 -28.88 -5.75 -15.71
CA ILE A 7 -27.92 -6.52 -14.92
C ILE A 7 -26.71 -6.93 -15.78
N ASN A 8 -26.93 -7.28 -17.05
CA ASN A 8 -25.87 -7.63 -17.99
C ASN A 8 -25.02 -6.40 -18.37
N VAL A 9 -25.62 -5.23 -18.56
CA VAL A 9 -24.89 -3.99 -18.85
C VAL A 9 -24.10 -3.52 -17.62
N ILE A 10 -24.69 -3.59 -16.43
CA ILE A 10 -24.01 -3.25 -15.18
C ILE A 10 -22.83 -4.21 -14.95
N SER A 11 -23.00 -5.51 -15.16
CA SER A 11 -21.91 -6.48 -15.02
C SER A 11 -20.82 -6.31 -16.08
N ALA A 12 -21.19 -6.00 -17.33
CA ALA A 12 -20.25 -5.78 -18.43
C ALA A 12 -19.42 -4.49 -18.28
N ILE A 13 -19.90 -3.49 -17.54
CA ILE A 13 -19.17 -2.22 -17.34
C ILE A 13 -18.43 -2.22 -16.01
N ILE A 14 -19.09 -2.62 -14.93
CA ILE A 14 -18.53 -2.51 -13.57
C ILE A 14 -17.45 -3.56 -13.33
N ILE A 15 -17.60 -4.79 -13.85
CA ILE A 15 -16.61 -5.85 -13.62
C ILE A 15 -15.27 -5.53 -14.30
N PRO A 16 -15.20 -5.12 -15.59
CA PRO A 16 -13.93 -4.74 -16.20
C PRO A 16 -13.30 -3.51 -15.55
N LEU A 17 -14.12 -2.54 -15.10
CA LEU A 17 -13.62 -1.35 -14.42
C LEU A 17 -12.99 -1.70 -13.07
N LEU A 18 -13.62 -2.58 -12.28
CA LEU A 18 -13.07 -3.08 -11.03
C LEU A 18 -11.81 -3.93 -11.26
N VAL A 19 -11.79 -4.79 -12.28
CA VAL A 19 -10.61 -5.58 -12.66
C VAL A 19 -9.46 -4.67 -13.10
N ALA A 20 -9.72 -3.59 -13.85
CA ALA A 20 -8.70 -2.62 -14.26
C ALA A 20 -8.11 -1.86 -13.06
N ILE A 21 -8.96 -1.43 -12.12
CA ILE A 21 -8.52 -0.76 -10.88
C ILE A 21 -7.70 -1.70 -9.99
N ILE A 22 -8.08 -2.98 -9.91
CA ILE A 22 -7.40 -4.01 -9.10
C ILE A 22 -6.08 -4.46 -9.73
N SER A 23 -6.05 -4.66 -11.05
CA SER A 23 -4.87 -5.14 -11.78
C SER A 23 -3.84 -4.04 -12.03
N SER A 24 -4.24 -2.76 -12.06
CA SER A 24 -3.34 -1.62 -12.25
C SER A 24 -2.13 -1.62 -11.30
N PRO A 25 -2.28 -1.74 -9.97
CA PRO A 25 -1.13 -1.80 -9.05
C PRO A 25 -0.29 -3.08 -9.17
N ILE A 26 -0.87 -4.20 -9.60
CA ILE A 26 -0.14 -5.48 -9.81
C ILE A 26 0.71 -5.38 -11.08
N ILE A 27 0.11 -4.90 -12.17
CA ILE A 27 0.77 -4.66 -13.45
C ILE A 27 1.86 -3.60 -13.27
N SER A 28 1.57 -2.49 -12.58
CA SER A 28 2.59 -1.46 -12.30
C SER A 28 3.74 -2.00 -11.47
N ASN A 29 3.49 -2.86 -10.47
CA ASN A 29 4.56 -3.47 -9.67
C ASN A 29 5.37 -4.54 -10.44
N PHE A 30 4.73 -5.25 -11.38
CA PHE A 30 5.42 -6.21 -12.25
C PHE A 30 6.34 -5.50 -13.25
N PHE A 31 5.86 -4.41 -13.88
CA PHE A 31 6.66 -3.59 -14.79
C PHE A 31 7.66 -2.67 -14.04
N ALA A 32 7.39 -2.29 -12.79
CA ALA A 32 8.30 -1.52 -11.96
C ALA A 32 9.41 -2.36 -11.28
N ARG A 33 9.52 -3.66 -11.58
CA ARG A 33 10.80 -4.40 -11.43
C ARG A 33 11.83 -3.88 -12.43
N LYS A 34 12.15 -2.58 -12.35
CA LYS A 34 13.41 -2.05 -12.88
C LYS A 34 14.55 -2.83 -12.22
N SER A 35 15.53 -3.18 -13.03
CA SER A 35 16.79 -3.81 -12.64
C SER A 35 17.36 -3.15 -11.37
N LYS A 36 17.10 -3.74 -10.20
CA LYS A 36 17.79 -3.34 -8.98
C LYS A 36 19.23 -3.73 -9.17
N ILE A 37 20.11 -2.74 -9.25
CA ILE A 37 21.56 -2.96 -9.20
C ILE A 37 21.80 -3.69 -7.88
N GLN A 38 22.19 -4.96 -7.97
CA GLN A 38 22.44 -5.76 -6.78
C GLN A 38 23.75 -5.30 -6.18
N ILE A 39 23.92 -5.46 -4.86
CA ILE A 39 25.18 -5.12 -4.17
C ILE A 39 26.38 -5.82 -4.84
N LYS A 40 26.16 -7.02 -5.41
CA LYS A 40 27.15 -7.76 -6.22
C LYS A 40 27.55 -7.04 -7.51
N ASP A 41 26.62 -6.34 -8.17
CA ASP A 41 26.88 -5.61 -9.41
C ASP A 41 27.71 -4.34 -9.13
N VAL A 42 27.49 -3.70 -7.98
CA VAL A 42 28.28 -2.55 -7.51
C VAL A 42 29.74 -2.94 -7.24
N ASP A 43 29.94 -4.12 -6.64
CA ASP A 43 31.27 -4.65 -6.33
C ASP A 43 32.09 -4.92 -7.61
N VAL A 44 31.44 -5.47 -8.64
CA VAL A 44 32.07 -5.69 -9.96
C VAL A 44 32.41 -4.38 -10.66
N MET A 45 31.51 -3.38 -10.64
CA MET A 45 31.79 -2.06 -11.22
C MET A 45 32.94 -1.34 -10.49
N SER A 46 33.08 -1.56 -9.18
CA SER A 46 34.16 -0.96 -8.38
C SER A 46 35.55 -1.40 -8.82
N LYS A 47 35.67 -2.62 -9.37
CA LYS A 47 36.96 -3.22 -9.75
C LYS A 47 37.61 -2.57 -10.98
N TYR A 48 36.82 -1.93 -11.83
CA TYR A 48 37.28 -1.33 -13.11
C TYR A 48 37.15 0.20 -13.15
N ALA A 49 36.66 0.81 -12.07
CA ALA A 49 36.42 2.24 -12.00
C ALA A 49 37.63 3.03 -11.50
N SER A 50 37.76 4.28 -11.96
CA SER A 50 38.76 5.23 -11.45
C SER A 50 38.56 5.50 -9.96
N LYS A 51 39.63 5.89 -9.26
CA LYS A 51 39.59 6.15 -7.81
C LYS A 51 38.50 7.19 -7.44
N ASP A 52 38.43 8.29 -8.18
CA ASP A 52 37.43 9.34 -7.95
C ASP A 52 35.99 8.85 -8.20
N PHE A 53 35.78 8.02 -9.22
CA PHE A 53 34.46 7.46 -9.52
C PHE A 53 34.02 6.46 -8.44
N ARG A 54 34.96 5.64 -7.94
CA ARG A 54 34.71 4.72 -6.83
C ARG A 54 34.31 5.44 -5.55
N GLU A 55 35.09 6.44 -5.16
CA GLU A 55 34.90 7.15 -3.89
C GLU A 55 33.69 8.08 -3.92
N LYS A 56 33.37 8.71 -5.08
CA LYS A 56 32.27 9.67 -5.17
C LYS A 56 30.95 9.11 -5.68
N ILE A 57 30.95 8.11 -6.57
CA ILE A 57 29.71 7.64 -7.21
C ILE A 57 29.36 6.22 -6.73
N ILE A 58 30.32 5.29 -6.76
CA ILE A 58 30.05 3.91 -6.35
C ILE A 58 29.73 3.81 -4.86
N ALA A 59 30.45 4.55 -4.01
CA ALA A 59 30.14 4.60 -2.58
C ALA A 59 28.73 5.14 -2.29
N GLN A 60 28.29 6.17 -3.01
CA GLN A 60 26.92 6.72 -2.87
C GLN A 60 25.87 5.71 -3.28
N ILE A 61 26.04 5.06 -4.44
CA ILE A 61 25.13 4.02 -4.93
C ILE A 61 25.08 2.84 -3.96
N ALA A 62 26.23 2.44 -3.41
CA ALA A 62 26.31 1.36 -2.44
C ALA A 62 25.52 1.69 -1.16
N GLU A 63 25.65 2.92 -0.65
CA GLU A 63 24.92 3.38 0.53
C GLU A 63 23.41 3.45 0.28
N GLU A 64 22.98 4.08 -0.83
CA GLU A 64 21.57 4.16 -1.24
C GLU A 64 20.94 2.77 -1.43
N SER A 65 21.65 1.86 -2.11
CA SER A 65 21.21 0.49 -2.34
C SER A 65 21.12 -0.31 -1.04
N THR A 66 22.10 -0.17 -0.14
CA THR A 66 22.09 -0.81 1.17
C THR A 66 20.92 -0.29 2.02
N PHE A 67 20.70 1.02 2.03
CA PHE A 67 19.58 1.62 2.73
C PHE A 67 18.23 1.15 2.18
N GLU A 68 18.05 1.12 0.85
CA GLU A 68 16.84 0.58 0.23
C GLU A 68 16.65 -0.91 0.56
N HIS A 69 17.73 -1.70 0.59
CA HIS A 69 17.65 -3.12 0.94
C HIS A 69 17.16 -3.34 2.38
N LEU A 70 17.68 -2.57 3.33
CA LEU A 70 17.35 -2.70 4.76
C LEU A 70 15.99 -2.09 5.12
N THR A 71 15.64 -0.94 4.56
CA THR A 71 14.43 -0.18 4.93
C THR A 71 13.29 -0.35 3.93
N GLY A 72 13.61 -0.74 2.70
CA GLY A 72 12.70 -0.77 1.57
C GLY A 72 12.37 0.61 0.99
N ILE A 73 13.06 1.68 1.41
CA ILE A 73 12.84 3.05 0.96
C ILE A 73 13.92 3.43 -0.05
N SER A 74 13.54 3.61 -1.32
CA SER A 74 14.44 4.14 -2.35
C SER A 74 14.60 5.65 -2.19
N THR A 75 15.81 6.17 -1.99
CA THR A 75 16.07 7.60 -1.78
C THR A 75 17.50 7.95 -2.17
N ASN A 76 17.82 9.23 -2.30
CA ASN A 76 19.20 9.68 -2.49
C ASN A 76 19.98 9.74 -1.17
N GLN A 77 21.31 9.74 -1.26
CA GLN A 77 22.22 9.76 -0.13
C GLN A 77 21.93 10.91 0.86
N GLN A 78 21.67 12.11 0.33
CA GLN A 78 21.43 13.31 1.14
C GLN A 78 20.18 13.21 2.02
N SER A 79 19.17 12.47 1.56
CA SER A 79 17.90 12.33 2.28
C SER A 79 17.91 11.18 3.29
N ILE A 80 18.93 10.31 3.28
CA ILE A 80 19.02 9.15 4.18
C ILE A 80 19.06 9.63 5.65
N SER A 81 19.84 10.66 5.95
CA SER A 81 19.93 11.24 7.30
C SER A 81 18.57 11.69 7.82
N SER A 82 17.77 12.38 7.00
CA SER A 82 16.43 12.82 7.36
C SER A 82 15.49 11.66 7.70
N TYR A 83 15.62 10.52 7.03
CA TYR A 83 14.85 9.31 7.36
C TYR A 83 15.29 8.69 8.70
N TYR A 84 16.60 8.69 9.00
CA TYR A 84 17.10 8.28 10.31
C TYR A 84 16.60 9.20 11.42
N GLU A 85 16.66 10.52 11.22
CA GLU A 85 16.14 11.49 12.18
C GLU A 85 14.64 11.32 12.41
N LEU A 86 13.86 11.12 11.34
CA LEU A 86 12.43 10.81 11.45
C LEU A 86 12.21 9.53 12.28
N LYS A 87 12.94 8.45 11.98
CA LYS A 87 12.83 7.17 12.70
C LYS A 87 13.18 7.32 14.18
N ASN A 88 14.19 8.12 14.50
CA ASN A 88 14.63 8.39 15.87
C ASN A 88 13.60 9.24 16.62
N LYS A 89 13.09 10.31 16.00
CA LYS A 89 12.02 11.17 16.55
C LYS A 89 10.75 10.36 16.86
N LEU A 90 10.35 9.46 15.95
CA LEU A 90 9.16 8.62 16.14
C LEU A 90 9.31 7.59 17.28
N GLY A 91 10.53 7.12 17.53
CA GLY A 91 10.86 6.15 18.58
C GLY A 91 10.63 4.68 18.19
N ASN A 92 10.74 3.78 19.16
CA ASN A 92 10.76 2.32 18.95
C ASN A 92 9.44 1.73 18.43
N ASN A 93 8.32 2.43 18.64
CA ASN A 93 6.99 1.95 18.23
C ASN A 93 6.72 2.09 16.73
N PHE A 94 7.59 2.78 15.99
CA PHE A 94 7.48 2.96 14.55
C PHE A 94 8.56 2.17 13.83
N THR A 95 8.15 1.35 12.87
CA THR A 95 9.04 0.50 12.08
C THR A 95 9.38 1.15 10.74
N TRP A 96 10.49 0.72 10.12
CA TRP A 96 10.83 1.14 8.75
C TRP A 96 9.73 0.82 7.74
N LYS A 97 8.98 -0.28 7.95
CA LYS A 97 7.83 -0.64 7.10
C LYS A 97 6.74 0.43 7.13
N GLN A 98 6.40 0.97 8.30
CA GLN A 98 5.40 2.03 8.42
C GLN A 98 5.88 3.34 7.77
N ILE A 99 7.14 3.70 7.97
CA ILE A 99 7.75 4.88 7.32
C ILE A 99 7.74 4.71 5.79
N LYS A 100 8.10 3.52 5.30
CA LYS A 100 8.05 3.16 3.88
C LYS A 100 6.64 3.28 3.31
N ASN A 101 5.64 2.74 4.00
CA ASN A 101 4.25 2.81 3.55
C ASN A 101 3.76 4.27 3.51
N ALA A 102 4.17 5.09 4.47
CA ALA A 102 3.81 6.50 4.53
C ALA A 102 4.52 7.38 3.49
N LYS A 103 5.59 6.88 2.84
CA LYS A 103 6.43 7.61 1.88
C LYS A 103 5.66 8.46 0.85
N PRO A 104 4.54 8.01 0.25
CA PRO A 104 3.78 8.84 -0.70
C PRO A 104 3.30 10.19 -0.13
N TYR A 105 3.17 10.28 1.20
CA TYR A 105 2.73 11.47 1.93
C TYR A 105 3.86 12.18 2.69
N LEU A 106 5.08 11.65 2.68
CA LEU A 106 6.25 12.30 3.26
C LEU A 106 6.81 13.32 2.25
N ARG A 107 7.13 14.52 2.73
CA ARG A 107 7.74 15.60 1.95
C ARG A 107 8.89 16.19 2.75
N PHE A 108 9.85 16.77 2.04
CA PHE A 108 10.97 17.49 2.63
C PHE A 108 10.64 18.98 2.65
N ASP A 109 10.95 19.65 3.76
CA ASP A 109 10.94 21.11 3.82
C ASP A 109 12.28 21.70 3.34
N ASN A 110 12.43 23.01 3.49
CA ASN A 110 13.65 23.72 3.06
C ASN A 110 14.89 23.35 3.89
N ASP A 111 14.69 22.80 5.09
CA ASP A 111 15.75 22.39 6.01
C ASP A 111 16.04 20.88 5.91
N ASN A 112 15.55 20.22 4.85
CA ASN A 112 15.60 18.77 4.65
C ASN A 112 14.94 17.94 5.78
N ASN A 113 14.07 18.54 6.60
CA ASN A 113 13.27 17.78 7.56
C ASN A 113 12.07 17.16 6.85
N ILE A 114 11.73 15.93 7.25
CA ILE A 114 10.56 15.24 6.71
C ILE A 114 9.31 15.70 7.47
N PHE A 115 8.31 16.17 6.75
CA PHE A 115 6.96 16.43 7.27
C PHE A 115 5.90 15.61 6.53
N VAL A 116 4.74 15.44 7.16
CA VAL A 116 3.63 14.67 6.59
C VAL A 116 2.62 15.58 5.90
N ASN A 117 2.62 15.58 4.57
CA ASN A 117 1.59 16.22 3.78
C ASN A 117 0.40 15.27 3.55
N LEU A 118 -0.51 15.24 4.53
CA LEU A 118 -1.74 14.47 4.46
C LEU A 118 -2.98 15.40 4.50
N PRO A 119 -3.67 15.57 3.35
CA PRO A 119 -4.95 16.28 3.27
C PRO A 119 -6.03 15.73 4.21
N LYS A 120 -6.82 16.62 4.82
CA LYS A 120 -7.94 16.24 5.70
C LYS A 120 -8.98 15.37 4.98
N ALA A 121 -9.22 15.62 3.69
CA ALA A 121 -10.14 14.84 2.87
C ALA A 121 -9.75 13.35 2.79
N LEU A 122 -8.45 13.03 2.69
CA LEU A 122 -7.97 11.64 2.67
C LEU A 122 -8.17 10.94 4.02
N ILE A 123 -8.04 11.67 5.13
CA ILE A 123 -8.30 11.14 6.47
C ILE A 123 -9.79 10.80 6.62
N LEU A 124 -10.67 11.68 6.12
CA LEU A 124 -12.12 11.44 6.10
C LEU A 124 -12.47 10.23 5.23
N LEU A 125 -11.95 10.17 4.01
CA LEU A 125 -12.16 9.04 3.09
C LEU A 125 -11.72 7.72 3.73
N LYS A 126 -10.54 7.69 4.37
CA LYS A 126 -10.05 6.53 5.11
C LYS A 126 -11.03 6.07 6.20
N ASN A 127 -11.59 6.99 6.99
CA ASN A 127 -12.58 6.64 8.02
C ASN A 127 -13.88 6.08 7.41
N ILE A 128 -14.37 6.69 6.34
CA ILE A 128 -15.58 6.23 5.63
C ILE A 128 -15.35 4.84 5.03
N SER A 129 -14.23 4.63 4.33
CA SER A 129 -13.88 3.34 3.73
C SER A 129 -13.74 2.23 4.77
N LEU A 130 -13.16 2.52 5.93
CA LEU A 130 -13.14 1.57 7.06
C LEU A 130 -14.54 1.25 7.56
N GLY A 131 -15.40 2.26 7.73
CA GLY A 131 -16.79 2.06 8.16
C GLY A 131 -17.59 1.18 7.20
N ILE A 132 -17.48 1.46 5.89
CA ILE A 132 -18.11 0.66 4.83
C ILE A 132 -17.61 -0.79 4.89
N ALA A 133 -16.30 -1.01 5.02
CA ALA A 133 -15.73 -2.36 5.11
C ALA A 133 -16.28 -3.14 6.31
N PHE A 134 -16.47 -2.51 7.47
CA PHE A 134 -17.10 -3.15 8.62
C PHE A 134 -18.57 -3.50 8.39
N ILE A 135 -19.37 -2.57 7.85
CA ILE A 135 -20.80 -2.82 7.56
C ILE A 135 -20.94 -4.02 6.62
N ILE A 136 -20.12 -4.05 5.58
CA ILE A 136 -20.01 -5.13 4.61
C ILE A 136 -19.67 -6.46 5.29
N LEU A 137 -18.66 -6.46 6.17
CA LEU A 137 -18.24 -7.67 6.89
C LEU A 137 -19.38 -8.20 7.77
N PHE A 138 -20.06 -7.34 8.54
CA PHE A 138 -21.20 -7.75 9.35
C PHE A 138 -22.37 -8.27 8.51
N ALA A 139 -22.70 -7.59 7.40
CA ALA A 139 -23.74 -8.03 6.48
C ALA A 139 -23.44 -9.44 5.92
N SER A 140 -22.17 -9.71 5.60
CA SER A 140 -21.75 -11.03 5.10
C SER A 140 -21.92 -12.14 6.14
N ILE A 141 -21.62 -11.86 7.42
CA ILE A 141 -21.81 -12.81 8.53
C ILE A 141 -23.31 -13.08 8.75
N ILE A 142 -24.13 -12.03 8.78
CA ILE A 142 -25.59 -12.16 8.96
C ILE A 142 -26.19 -13.00 7.82
N MET A 143 -25.77 -12.73 6.58
CA MET A 143 -26.23 -13.49 5.41
C MET A 143 -25.83 -14.97 5.51
N LEU A 144 -24.61 -15.26 5.95
CA LEU A 144 -24.13 -16.64 6.12
C LEU A 144 -24.93 -17.39 7.19
N LEU A 145 -25.20 -16.75 8.33
CA LEU A 145 -26.05 -17.31 9.40
C LEU A 145 -27.50 -17.52 8.95
N TYR A 146 -28.03 -16.60 8.15
CA TYR A 146 -29.38 -16.74 7.59
C TYR A 146 -29.44 -17.95 6.66
N VAL A 147 -28.48 -18.09 5.74
CA VAL A 147 -28.42 -19.22 4.80
C VAL A 147 -28.20 -20.55 5.53
N SER A 148 -27.37 -20.59 6.57
CA SER A 148 -27.13 -21.84 7.33
C SER A 148 -28.35 -22.34 8.08
N ASN A 149 -29.29 -21.44 8.44
CA ASN A 149 -30.51 -21.78 9.16
C ASN A 149 -31.70 -22.09 8.25
N LEU A 150 -31.55 -21.91 6.93
CA LEU A 150 -32.56 -22.34 5.98
C LEU A 150 -32.43 -23.86 5.78
N GLU A 151 -33.45 -24.63 6.19
CA GLU A 151 -33.58 -26.06 5.88
C GLU A 151 -33.94 -26.31 4.39
N ILE A 152 -33.46 -25.45 3.49
CA ILE A 152 -33.75 -25.48 2.07
C ILE A 152 -32.62 -26.21 1.37
N LYS A 153 -32.95 -27.27 0.61
CA LYS A 153 -32.01 -27.88 -0.34
C LYS A 153 -31.68 -26.87 -1.44
N LEU A 154 -30.60 -26.12 -1.26
CA LEU A 154 -30.05 -25.23 -2.27
C LEU A 154 -29.48 -26.07 -3.43
N SER A 155 -29.74 -25.63 -4.67
CA SER A 155 -29.10 -26.22 -5.85
C SER A 155 -27.59 -25.97 -5.80
N ASP A 156 -26.80 -26.96 -6.21
CA ASP A 156 -25.33 -26.88 -6.31
C ASP A 156 -24.85 -25.63 -7.06
N LYS A 157 -25.60 -25.22 -8.10
CA LYS A 157 -25.29 -24.00 -8.88
C LYS A 157 -25.38 -22.73 -8.04
N LEU A 158 -26.34 -22.64 -7.12
CA LEU A 158 -26.51 -21.50 -6.21
C LEU A 158 -25.40 -21.49 -5.14
N ILE A 159 -25.02 -22.66 -4.64
CA ILE A 159 -23.92 -22.81 -3.67
C ILE A 159 -22.60 -22.36 -4.29
N ILE A 160 -22.27 -22.84 -5.50
CA ILE A 160 -21.05 -22.44 -6.21
C ILE A 160 -21.07 -20.93 -6.49
N SER A 161 -22.19 -20.38 -6.96
CA SER A 161 -22.30 -18.95 -7.23
C SER A 161 -22.07 -18.12 -5.95
N PHE A 162 -22.64 -18.54 -4.82
CA PHE A 162 -22.47 -17.89 -3.53
C PHE A 162 -20.99 -17.88 -3.08
N ILE A 163 -20.30 -19.02 -3.19
CA ILE A 163 -18.87 -19.13 -2.83
C ILE A 163 -18.03 -18.17 -3.70
N VAL A 164 -18.29 -18.12 -5.01
CA VAL A 164 -17.57 -17.23 -5.94
C VAL A 164 -17.79 -15.77 -5.59
N TYR A 165 -19.04 -15.35 -5.35
CA TYR A 165 -19.34 -13.97 -4.95
C TYR A 165 -18.71 -13.60 -3.60
N TYR A 166 -18.71 -14.52 -2.64
CA TYR A 166 -18.09 -14.30 -1.34
C TYR A 166 -16.57 -14.08 -1.44
N ILE A 167 -15.87 -14.93 -2.21
CA ILE A 167 -14.43 -14.78 -2.45
C ILE A 167 -14.15 -13.44 -3.14
N TYR A 168 -14.93 -13.11 -4.18
CA TYR A 168 -14.81 -11.84 -4.89
C TYR A 168 -14.94 -10.64 -3.94
N PHE A 169 -15.94 -10.68 -3.06
CA PHE A 169 -16.22 -9.61 -2.11
C PHE A 169 -15.10 -9.47 -1.06
N MET A 170 -14.59 -10.59 -0.54
CA MET A 170 -13.45 -10.59 0.38
C MET A 170 -12.18 -10.02 -0.26
N LEU A 171 -11.93 -10.31 -1.54
CA LEU A 171 -10.85 -9.67 -2.29
C LEU A 171 -11.04 -8.16 -2.38
N CYS A 172 -12.25 -7.66 -2.71
CA CYS A 172 -12.53 -6.22 -2.74
C CYS A 172 -12.25 -5.54 -1.39
N ILE A 173 -12.69 -6.14 -0.28
CA ILE A 173 -12.42 -5.62 1.08
C ILE A 173 -10.91 -5.57 1.34
N TYR A 174 -10.20 -6.66 1.02
CA TYR A 174 -8.75 -6.72 1.18
C TYR A 174 -8.05 -5.60 0.42
N PHE A 175 -8.41 -5.35 -0.85
CA PHE A 175 -7.83 -4.27 -1.65
C PHE A 175 -8.13 -2.89 -1.06
N ILE A 176 -9.36 -2.64 -0.62
CA ILE A 176 -9.73 -1.38 0.05
C ILE A 176 -8.84 -1.18 1.27
N LEU A 177 -8.78 -2.16 2.18
CA LEU A 177 -7.97 -2.06 3.39
C LEU A 177 -6.48 -1.89 3.07
N HIS A 178 -5.94 -2.63 2.11
CA HIS A 178 -4.55 -2.52 1.70
C HIS A 178 -4.22 -1.13 1.12
N SER A 179 -5.13 -0.54 0.34
CA SER A 179 -4.95 0.80 -0.22
C SER A 179 -4.93 1.91 0.84
N LEU A 180 -5.52 1.66 2.01
CA LEU A 180 -5.55 2.60 3.13
C LEU A 180 -4.30 2.57 4.00
N VAL A 181 -3.49 1.50 3.94
CA VAL A 181 -2.29 1.35 4.78
C VAL A 181 -1.36 2.56 4.70
N PRO A 182 -0.99 3.09 3.50
CA PRO A 182 -0.20 4.32 3.39
C PRO A 182 -0.80 5.53 4.11
N VAL A 183 -2.12 5.70 4.04
CA VAL A 183 -2.84 6.81 4.68
C VAL A 183 -2.88 6.64 6.19
N ILE A 184 -3.10 5.42 6.68
CA ILE A 184 -3.11 5.08 8.11
C ILE A 184 -1.74 5.36 8.71
N ASP A 185 -0.67 4.81 8.12
CA ASP A 185 0.69 4.96 8.62
C ASP A 185 1.13 6.44 8.59
N ALA A 186 0.84 7.16 7.50
CA ALA A 186 1.11 8.60 7.43
C ALA A 186 0.34 9.40 8.49
N HIS A 187 -0.93 9.07 8.72
CA HIS A 187 -1.73 9.73 9.75
C HIS A 187 -1.20 9.48 11.17
N MET A 188 -0.76 8.24 11.46
CA MET A 188 -0.13 7.88 12.73
C MET A 188 1.18 8.64 12.95
N ILE A 189 2.04 8.71 11.93
CA ILE A 189 3.29 9.48 11.96
C ILE A 189 2.97 10.96 12.22
N LYS A 190 2.03 11.55 11.48
CA LYS A 190 1.61 12.94 11.66
C LYS A 190 1.13 13.23 13.08
N LYS A 191 0.30 12.34 13.63
CA LYS A 191 -0.20 12.47 15.01
C LYS A 191 0.94 12.40 16.04
N ARG A 192 1.92 11.51 15.82
CA ARG A 192 3.08 11.39 16.70
C ARG A 192 3.96 12.63 16.65
N MET A 193 4.28 13.13 15.47
CA MET A 193 5.08 14.34 15.29
C MET A 193 4.43 15.55 15.99
N ASN A 194 3.14 15.78 15.73
CA ASN A 194 2.38 16.85 16.38
C ASN A 194 2.30 16.74 17.91
N ASN A 195 2.51 15.55 18.48
CA ASN A 195 2.53 15.35 19.93
C ASN A 195 3.92 15.56 20.54
N LEU A 196 4.98 15.54 19.73
CA LEU A 196 6.35 15.81 20.16
C LEU A 196 6.66 17.31 20.10
N ASP A 197 5.97 18.04 19.22
CA ASP A 197 6.09 19.50 19.08
C ASP A 197 5.24 20.28 20.10
N LYS A 198 4.54 19.57 21.00
CA LYS A 198 3.74 20.12 22.12
C LYS A 198 4.48 19.95 23.43
#